data_AF-X1VEM8-F1
#
_entry.id   AF-X1VEM8-F1
#
_cell.length_a   1.000
_cell.length_b   1.000
_cell.length_c   1.000
_cell.angle_alpha   90.00
_cell.angle_beta   90.00
_cell.angle_gamma   90.00
#
_symmetry.space_group_name_H-M   'P 1'
#
loop_
_entity.id
_entity.type
_entity.pdbx_description
1 polymer ?
#
loop_
_entity_poly.entity_id
_entity_poly.type
_entity_poly.pdbx_seq_one_letter_code
_entity_poly.pdbx_strand_id
1 'polypeptide(L)'
;MFIIKILKNRNFIFILALVLGLSIGNIGNWIKHLTLPALAVVMIVSMTQVSIKSFLPLKSLIKPVLLTILLNYFVFALVILTMAWLIIPERELWIGFVIIAFAPPGVAIAPFTDILGGDVKFSLMGVIGAYIAALIIIPLSGLILIGQ
;
A
#
# COMPACT_ATOMS: atom_id res chain seq x y z
N MET A 1 -21.65 -16.22 -20.18
CA MET A 1 -21.46 -14.75 -20.06
C MET A 1 -21.51 -14.25 -18.60
N PHE A 2 -22.38 -14.79 -17.74
CA PHE A 2 -22.51 -14.39 -16.33
C PHE A 2 -21.28 -14.71 -15.45
N ILE A 3 -20.72 -15.92 -15.57
CA ILE A 3 -19.55 -16.36 -14.79
C ILE A 3 -18.33 -15.44 -15.00
N ILE A 4 -18.08 -15.03 -16.24
CA ILE A 4 -16.98 -14.10 -16.58
C ILE A 4 -17.20 -12.72 -15.92
N LYS A 5 -18.46 -12.27 -15.80
CA LYS A 5 -18.80 -11.00 -15.15
C LYS A 5 -18.55 -11.06 -13.63
N ILE A 6 -18.82 -12.20 -13.00
CA ILE A 6 -18.50 -12.44 -11.59
C ILE A 6 -17.00 -12.47 -11.36
N LEU A 7 -16.24 -13.21 -12.18
CA LEU A 7 -14.78 -13.29 -12.06
C LEU A 7 -14.07 -11.97 -12.36
N LYS A 8 -14.70 -11.06 -13.10
CA LYS A 8 -14.20 -9.70 -13.31
C LYS A 8 -14.53 -8.73 -12.16
N ASN A 9 -15.37 -9.10 -11.21
CA ASN A 9 -15.72 -8.24 -10.08
C ASN A 9 -14.62 -8.28 -9.00
N ARG A 10 -13.94 -7.15 -8.80
CA ARG A 10 -12.83 -7.01 -7.83
C ARG A 10 -13.25 -7.40 -6.41
N ASN A 11 -14.42 -6.97 -5.95
CA ASN A 11 -14.88 -7.23 -4.59
C ASN A 11 -15.18 -8.73 -4.41
N PHE A 12 -15.78 -9.37 -5.42
CA PHE A 12 -16.00 -10.81 -5.40
C PHE A 12 -14.68 -11.59 -5.33
N ILE A 13 -13.71 -11.25 -6.18
CA ILE A 13 -12.39 -11.91 -6.17
C ILE A 13 -11.67 -11.70 -4.83
N PHE A 14 -11.74 -10.50 -4.25
CA PHE A 14 -11.13 -10.20 -2.97
C PHE A 14 -11.75 -11.03 -1.82
N ILE A 15 -13.08 -11.05 -1.73
CA ILE A 15 -13.79 -11.84 -0.71
C ILE A 15 -13.52 -13.32 -0.90
N LEU A 16 -13.57 -13.81 -2.14
CA LEU A 16 -13.27 -15.21 -2.46
C LEU A 16 -11.83 -15.56 -2.05
N ALA A 17 -10.84 -14.72 -2.37
CA ALA A 17 -9.45 -14.94 -1.97
C ALA A 17 -9.29 -14.99 -0.45
N LEU A 18 -9.99 -14.13 0.30
CA LEU A 18 -9.98 -14.14 1.76
C LEU A 18 -10.62 -15.42 2.32
N VAL A 19 -11.80 -15.79 1.84
CA VAL A 19 -12.51 -17.01 2.26
C VAL A 19 -11.67 -18.26 1.97
N LEU A 20 -11.10 -18.36 0.76
CA LEU A 20 -10.24 -19.48 0.39
C LEU A 20 -8.95 -19.49 1.23
N GLY A 21 -8.33 -18.32 1.46
CA GLY A 21 -7.12 -18.20 2.27
C GLY A 21 -7.32 -18.64 3.73
N LEU A 22 -8.50 -18.40 4.30
CA LEU A 22 -8.84 -18.85 5.66
C LEU A 22 -9.30 -20.31 5.71
N SER A 23 -10.00 -20.78 4.67
CA SER A 23 -10.57 -22.13 4.64
C SER A 23 -9.53 -23.19 4.25
N ILE A 24 -8.58 -22.84 3.39
CA ILE A 24 -7.62 -23.77 2.79
C ILE A 24 -6.29 -23.74 3.55
N GLY A 25 -6.32 -24.21 4.80
CA GLY A 25 -5.17 -24.54 5.66
C GLY A 25 -3.81 -23.89 5.33
N ASN A 26 -2.76 -24.70 5.24
CA ASN A 26 -1.39 -24.22 5.14
C ASN A 26 -0.88 -23.99 3.69
N ILE A 27 -1.78 -23.86 2.71
CA ILE A 27 -1.36 -23.67 1.30
C ILE A 27 -0.62 -22.34 1.12
N GLY A 28 -0.93 -21.33 1.96
CA GLY A 28 -0.23 -20.04 1.99
C GLY A 28 1.30 -20.19 2.07
N ASN A 29 1.81 -21.19 2.80
CA ASN A 29 3.26 -21.40 2.92
C ASN A 29 3.95 -21.84 1.62
N TRP A 30 3.22 -22.48 0.70
CA TRP A 30 3.73 -22.91 -0.58
C TRP A 30 3.72 -21.77 -1.60
N ILE A 31 2.68 -20.93 -1.55
CA ILE A 31 2.48 -19.83 -2.51
C ILE A 31 3.08 -18.50 -2.05
N LYS A 32 3.58 -18.38 -0.80
CA LYS A 32 4.14 -17.12 -0.27
C LYS A 32 5.25 -16.54 -1.14
N HIS A 33 6.03 -17.39 -1.81
CA HIS A 33 7.10 -16.97 -2.72
C HIS A 33 6.58 -16.21 -3.95
N LEU A 34 5.29 -16.36 -4.28
CA LEU A 34 4.64 -15.65 -5.37
C LEU A 34 4.14 -14.25 -4.97
N THR A 35 4.12 -13.91 -3.67
CA THR A 35 3.61 -12.60 -3.20
C THR A 35 4.44 -11.44 -3.76
N LEU A 36 5.77 -11.53 -3.66
CA LEU A 36 6.67 -10.50 -4.14
C LEU A 36 6.66 -10.37 -5.69
N PRO A 37 6.75 -11.47 -6.48
CA PRO A 37 6.54 -11.41 -7.93
C PRO A 37 5.19 -10.83 -8.33
N ALA A 38 4.10 -11.24 -7.66
CA ALA A 38 2.77 -10.71 -7.94
C ALA A 38 2.69 -9.21 -7.66
N LEU A 39 3.26 -8.75 -6.54
CA LEU A 39 3.34 -7.34 -6.20
C LEU A 39 4.15 -6.56 -7.24
N ALA A 40 5.30 -7.09 -7.66
CA ALA A 40 6.13 -6.49 -8.71
C ALA A 40 5.37 -6.33 -10.03
N VAL A 41 4.64 -7.38 -10.46
CA VAL A 41 3.81 -7.32 -11.68
C VAL A 41 2.73 -6.26 -11.55
N VAL A 42 1.97 -6.24 -10.44
CA VAL A 42 0.91 -5.24 -10.24
C VAL A 42 1.48 -3.82 -10.18
N MET A 43 2.64 -3.64 -9.55
CA MET A 43 3.35 -2.35 -9.52
C MET A 43 3.75 -1.88 -10.92
N ILE A 44 4.36 -2.77 -11.72
CA ILE A 44 4.76 -2.46 -13.10
C ILE A 44 3.54 -2.03 -13.91
N VAL A 45 2.46 -2.82 -13.86
CA VAL A 45 1.20 -2.51 -14.57
C VAL A 45 0.61 -1.19 -14.09
N SER A 46 0.59 -0.92 -12.78
CA SER A 46 0.12 0.34 -12.22
C SER A 46 0.93 1.55 -12.71
N MET A 47 2.23 1.38 -12.90
CA MET A 47 3.12 2.47 -13.33
C MET A 47 3.05 2.75 -14.83
N THR A 48 2.47 1.85 -15.65
CA THR A 48 2.27 2.10 -17.09
C THR A 48 1.37 3.31 -17.39
N GLN A 49 0.52 3.70 -16.44
CA GLN A 49 -0.36 4.87 -16.58
C GLN A 49 0.39 6.20 -16.35
N VAL A 50 1.67 6.14 -15.97
CA VAL A 50 2.44 7.31 -15.55
C VAL A 50 3.34 7.80 -16.69
N SER A 51 3.04 8.98 -17.23
CA SER A 51 3.94 9.66 -18.17
C SER A 51 5.11 10.34 -17.44
N ILE A 52 6.34 10.16 -17.94
CA ILE A 52 7.53 10.90 -17.45
C ILE A 52 7.33 12.43 -17.48
N LYS A 53 6.56 12.93 -18.47
CA LYS A 53 6.30 14.37 -18.61
C LYS A 53 5.48 14.93 -17.45
N SER A 54 4.76 14.08 -16.72
CA SER A 54 3.98 14.46 -15.54
C SER A 54 4.86 14.94 -14.38
N PHE A 55 6.16 14.60 -14.37
CA PHE A 55 7.10 14.98 -13.30
C PHE A 55 7.77 16.34 -13.49
N LEU A 56 7.53 16.98 -14.64
CA LEU A 56 8.09 18.29 -14.94
C LEU A 56 6.96 19.34 -14.89
N PRO A 57 7.17 20.47 -14.20
CA PRO A 57 8.38 20.87 -13.46
C PRO A 57 8.46 20.25 -12.05
N LEU A 58 9.68 19.97 -11.58
CA LEU A 58 9.95 19.34 -10.27
C LEU A 58 9.32 20.09 -9.08
N LYS A 59 9.18 21.41 -9.18
CA LYS A 59 8.51 22.24 -8.14
C LYS A 59 7.05 21.84 -7.91
N SER A 60 6.37 21.34 -8.94
CA SER A 60 4.98 20.86 -8.82
C SER A 60 4.86 19.53 -8.06
N LEU A 61 5.97 18.84 -7.82
CA LEU A 61 6.02 17.60 -7.04
C LEU A 61 6.06 17.84 -5.54
N ILE A 62 6.60 18.98 -5.10
CA ILE A 62 6.87 19.24 -3.68
C ILE A 62 5.60 19.10 -2.83
N LYS A 63 4.53 19.79 -3.24
CA LYS A 63 3.25 19.77 -2.51
C LYS A 63 2.63 18.36 -2.47
N PRO A 64 2.44 17.65 -3.60
CA PRO A 64 1.94 16.27 -3.58
C PRO A 64 2.75 15.33 -2.71
N VAL A 65 4.08 15.39 -2.80
CA VAL A 65 4.97 14.50 -2.05
C VAL A 65 4.91 14.79 -0.55
N LEU A 66 5.01 16.05 -0.13
CA LEU A 66 4.94 16.41 1.28
C LEU A 66 3.59 16.06 1.90
N LEU A 67 2.48 16.36 1.23
CA LEU A 67 1.14 15.99 1.71
C LEU A 67 1.00 14.48 1.81
N THR A 68 1.52 13.72 0.84
CA THR A 68 1.43 12.26 0.88
C THR A 68 2.28 11.69 2.01
N ILE A 69 3.51 12.19 2.22
CA ILE A 69 4.37 11.78 3.33
C ILE A 69 3.70 12.09 4.67
N LEU A 70 3.18 13.30 4.83
CA LEU A 70 2.48 13.71 6.06
C LEU A 70 1.26 12.81 6.33
N LEU A 71 0.41 12.60 5.33
CA LEU A 71 -0.82 11.84 5.52
C LEU A 71 -0.55 10.33 5.69
N ASN A 72 0.41 9.76 4.95
CA ASN A 72 0.69 8.33 4.98
C ASN A 72 1.61 7.91 6.13
N TYR A 73 2.71 8.64 6.37
CA TYR A 73 3.73 8.22 7.33
C TYR A 73 3.59 8.89 8.69
N PHE A 74 2.77 9.94 8.81
CA PHE A 74 2.51 10.57 10.10
C PHE A 74 1.07 10.35 10.54
N VAL A 75 0.08 10.84 9.78
CA VAL A 75 -1.34 10.75 10.21
C VAL A 75 -1.83 9.31 10.25
N PHE A 76 -1.67 8.56 9.15
CA PHE A 76 -2.08 7.16 9.09
C PHE A 76 -1.30 6.29 10.10
N ALA A 77 0.01 6.45 10.17
CA ALA A 77 0.84 5.73 11.14
C ALA A 77 0.42 6.00 12.59
N LEU A 78 0.17 7.26 12.95
CA LEU A 78 -0.30 7.64 14.29
C LEU A 78 -1.61 6.94 14.64
N VAL A 79 -2.58 6.95 13.71
CA VAL A 79 -3.88 6.30 13.91
C VAL A 79 -3.69 4.79 14.10
N ILE A 80 -2.99 4.13 13.19
CA ILE A 80 -2.79 2.67 13.24
C ILE A 80 -2.05 2.24 14.50
N LEU A 81 -0.96 2.93 14.85
CA LEU A 81 -0.14 2.56 16.02
C LEU A 81 -0.85 2.86 17.34
N THR A 82 -1.62 3.95 17.42
CA THR A 82 -2.42 4.23 18.61
C THR A 82 -3.49 3.17 18.80
N MET A 83 -4.19 2.78 17.72
CA MET A 83 -5.17 1.70 17.78
C MET A 83 -4.53 0.35 18.15
N ALA A 84 -3.39 0.02 17.53
CA ALA A 84 -2.66 -1.20 17.85
C ALA A 84 -2.22 -1.21 19.32
N TRP A 85 -1.68 -0.11 19.83
CA TRP A 85 -1.25 0.00 21.22
C TRP A 85 -2.40 -0.14 22.23
N LEU A 86 -3.58 0.37 21.89
CA LEU A 86 -4.76 0.29 22.78
C LEU A 86 -5.46 -1.07 22.77
N ILE A 87 -5.45 -1.76 21.63
CA ILE A 87 -6.31 -2.94 21.40
C ILE A 87 -5.50 -4.25 21.42
N ILE A 88 -4.23 -4.22 21.02
CA ILE A 88 -3.42 -5.41 20.74
C ILE A 88 -2.36 -5.60 21.84
N PRO A 89 -2.55 -6.57 22.76
CA PRO A 89 -1.59 -6.83 23.83
C PRO A 89 -0.35 -7.62 23.37
N GLU A 90 -0.42 -8.36 22.27
CA GLU A 90 0.66 -9.22 21.79
C GLU A 90 1.78 -8.42 21.12
N ARG A 91 2.98 -8.52 21.67
CA ARG A 91 4.16 -7.81 21.17
C ARG A 91 4.59 -8.31 19.79
N GLU A 92 4.33 -9.57 19.47
CA GLU A 92 4.63 -10.17 18.17
C GLU A 92 3.81 -9.51 17.06
N LEU A 93 2.57 -9.08 17.37
CA LEU A 93 1.70 -8.40 16.41
C LEU A 93 2.07 -6.92 16.26
N TRP A 94 2.64 -6.28 17.29
CA TRP A 94 3.12 -4.90 17.23
C TRP A 94 4.06 -4.67 16.05
N ILE A 95 5.01 -5.59 15.82
CA ILE A 95 5.96 -5.52 14.69
C ILE A 95 5.21 -5.44 13.36
N GLY A 96 4.19 -6.28 13.18
CA GLY A 96 3.34 -6.27 11.99
C GLY A 96 2.63 -4.93 11.81
N PHE A 97 2.09 -4.34 12.89
CA PHE A 97 1.45 -3.03 12.83
C PHE A 97 2.41 -1.89 12.52
N VAL A 98 3.65 -1.91 13.04
CA VAL A 98 4.69 -0.93 12.66
C VAL A 98 5.00 -1.04 11.17
N ILE A 99 5.19 -2.26 10.65
CA ILE A 99 5.45 -2.46 9.22
C ILE A 99 4.27 -1.95 8.37
N ILE A 100 3.03 -2.20 8.78
CA ILE A 100 1.83 -1.71 8.09
C ILE A 100 1.74 -0.18 8.15
N ALA A 101 1.97 0.42 9.31
CA ALA A 101 1.86 1.86 9.55
C ALA A 101 2.81 2.68 8.68
N PHE A 102 4.01 2.15 8.40
CA PHE A 102 5.03 2.81 7.59
C PHE A 102 5.19 2.20 6.20
N ALA A 103 4.30 1.29 5.77
CA ALA A 103 4.29 0.80 4.41
C ALA A 103 3.99 1.95 3.42
N PRO A 104 4.61 1.94 2.23
CA PRO A 104 4.30 2.94 1.21
C PRO A 104 2.85 2.80 0.73
N PRO A 105 2.29 3.87 0.14
CA PRO A 105 0.93 3.86 -0.34
C PRO A 105 0.69 2.75 -1.38
N GLY A 106 -0.45 2.06 -1.28
CA GLY A 106 -0.74 0.88 -2.11
C GLY A 106 -0.90 1.17 -3.61
N VAL A 107 -0.58 0.17 -4.42
CA VAL A 107 -0.65 0.20 -5.90
C VAL A 107 -2.04 0.56 -6.46
N ALA A 108 -3.09 0.30 -5.71
CA ALA A 108 -4.46 0.57 -6.14
C ALA A 108 -4.86 2.06 -6.00
N ILE A 109 -4.00 2.93 -5.44
CA ILE A 109 -4.35 4.33 -5.22
C ILE A 109 -4.69 5.05 -6.52
N ALA A 110 -3.90 4.88 -7.58
CA ALA A 110 -4.17 5.54 -8.86
C ALA A 110 -5.56 5.19 -9.44
N PRO A 111 -5.95 3.91 -9.61
CA PRO A 111 -7.28 3.58 -10.09
C PRO A 111 -8.39 3.99 -9.12
N PHE A 112 -8.17 3.96 -7.81
CA PHE A 112 -9.17 4.44 -6.85
C PHE A 112 -9.34 5.96 -6.89
N THR A 113 -8.27 6.72 -7.05
CA THR A 113 -8.35 8.18 -7.25
C THR A 113 -9.17 8.51 -8.47
N ASP A 114 -8.95 7.81 -9.59
CA ASP A 114 -9.71 8.00 -10.83
C ASP A 114 -11.20 7.69 -10.63
N ILE A 115 -11.53 6.54 -10.03
CA ILE A 115 -12.91 6.13 -9.73
C ILE A 115 -13.64 7.14 -8.81
N LEU A 116 -12.92 7.75 -7.89
CA LEU A 116 -13.47 8.72 -6.93
C LEU A 116 -13.48 10.16 -7.47
N GLY A 117 -13.04 10.39 -8.72
CA GLY A 117 -12.98 11.72 -9.34
C GLY A 117 -11.90 12.64 -8.76
N GLY A 118 -10.85 12.07 -8.18
CA GLY A 118 -9.71 12.80 -7.64
C GLY A 118 -8.64 13.14 -8.67
N ASP A 119 -7.62 13.87 -8.23
CA ASP A 119 -6.47 14.21 -9.09
C ASP A 119 -5.47 13.04 -9.16
N VAL A 120 -5.61 12.24 -10.23
CA VAL A 120 -4.75 11.07 -10.49
C VAL A 120 -3.28 11.48 -10.61
N LYS A 121 -2.98 12.65 -11.20
CA LYS A 121 -1.61 13.14 -11.34
C LYS A 121 -1.02 13.43 -9.96
N PHE A 122 -1.76 14.13 -9.10
CA PHE A 122 -1.36 14.40 -7.72
C PHE A 122 -1.09 13.10 -6.96
N SER A 123 -2.01 12.14 -7.02
CA SER A 123 -1.86 10.85 -6.35
C SER A 123 -0.63 10.08 -6.83
N LEU A 124 -0.40 10.01 -8.14
CA LEU A 124 0.78 9.33 -8.70
C LEU A 124 2.10 9.98 -8.27
N MET A 125 2.17 11.31 -8.31
CA MET A 125 3.36 12.06 -7.86
C MET A 125 3.62 11.83 -6.38
N GLY A 126 2.56 11.87 -5.56
CA GLY A 126 2.61 11.57 -4.14
C GLY A 126 3.10 10.16 -3.83
N VAL A 127 2.54 9.15 -4.51
CA VAL A 127 2.91 7.74 -4.37
C VAL A 127 4.40 7.54 -4.65
N ILE A 128 4.92 8.07 -5.76
CA ILE A 128 6.34 7.91 -6.12
C ILE A 128 7.25 8.56 -5.08
N GLY A 129 6.94 9.79 -4.66
CA GLY A 129 7.72 10.45 -3.61
C GLY A 129 7.66 9.70 -2.29
N ALA A 130 6.52 9.12 -1.95
CA ALA A 130 6.37 8.28 -0.76
C ALA A 130 7.19 6.98 -0.86
N TYR A 131 7.25 6.32 -2.02
CA TYR A 131 8.11 5.15 -2.24
C TYR A 131 9.60 5.48 -2.09
N ILE A 132 10.05 6.64 -2.58
CA ILE A 132 11.43 7.11 -2.36
C ILE A 132 11.66 7.37 -0.87
N ALA A 133 10.74 8.08 -0.20
CA ALA A 133 10.84 8.37 1.22
C ALA A 133 10.84 7.09 2.09
N ALA A 134 10.14 6.03 1.65
CA ALA A 134 10.06 4.74 2.33
C ALA A 134 11.44 4.10 2.56
N LEU A 135 12.39 4.34 1.65
CA LEU A 135 13.77 3.84 1.76
C LEU A 135 14.47 4.30 3.04
N ILE A 136 14.05 5.43 3.59
CA ILE A 136 14.59 6.01 4.84
C ILE A 136 13.59 5.81 5.98
N ILE A 137 12.30 6.05 5.74
CA ILE A 137 11.27 6.04 6.78
C ILE A 137 11.09 4.64 7.38
N ILE A 138 11.04 3.59 6.56
CA ILE A 138 10.84 2.22 7.05
C ILE A 138 11.99 1.79 7.98
N PRO A 139 13.28 1.83 7.59
CA PRO A 139 14.35 1.40 8.49
C PRO A 139 14.42 2.28 9.76
N LEU A 140 14.22 3.60 9.66
CA LEU A 140 14.18 4.45 10.85
C LEU A 140 13.03 4.10 11.79
N SER A 141 11.85 3.79 11.25
CA SER A 141 10.69 3.39 12.07
C SER A 141 10.95 2.06 12.79
N GLY A 142 11.64 1.12 12.15
CA GLY A 142 12.05 -0.13 12.79
C GLY A 142 13.01 0.11 13.95
N LEU A 143 14.05 0.93 13.72
CA LEU A 143 15.02 1.28 14.76
C LEU A 143 14.37 1.94 15.97
N ILE A 144 13.43 2.86 15.74
CA ILE A 144 12.81 3.67 16.80
C ILE A 144 11.70 2.90 17.54
N LEU A 145 10.85 2.15 16.83
CA LEU A 145 9.60 1.60 17.38
C LEU A 145 9.64 0.10 17.64
N ILE A 146 10.57 -0.61 17.01
CA ILE A 146 10.79 -2.05 17.22
C ILE A 146 12.07 -2.27 18.04
N GLY A 147 13.08 -1.40 17.87
CA GLY A 147 14.39 -1.53 18.51
C GLY A 147 15.33 -2.48 17.75
N GLN A 148 15.14 -2.61 16.43
CA GLN A 148 15.97 -3.39 15.51
C GLN A 148 16.44 -2.52 14.34
#